data_AF-A0A821Q306-F1
#
_entry.id   AF-A0A821Q306-F1
#
_cell.length_a   1.000
_cell.length_b   1.000
_cell.length_c   1.000
_cell.angle_alpha   90.00
_cell.angle_beta   90.00
_cell.angle_gamma   90.00
#
_symmetry.space_group_name_H-M   'P 1'
#
loop_
_entity.id
_entity.type
_entity.pdbx_description
1 polymer ?
#
loop_
_entity_poly.entity_id
_entity_poly.type
_entity_poly.pdbx_seq_one_letter_code
_entity_poly.pdbx_strand_id
1 'polypeptide(L)'
;HKPNVRQEEEGIHQTGGRVTKYKDDIPHVENQLAVSRALDDYSIDKHIIPALPDIIQYSKQSSVAYIILACYGIWDVINNQQLATFVFSNKILSNILQHIVSQLLDECLKLETMDNMSVPIVKLYIFEKIYFI
;
A
#
# COMPACT_ATOMS: atom_id res chain seq x y z
N HIS A 1 -3.56 -3.24 -6.61
CA HIS A 1 -3.85 -4.59 -7.16
C HIS A 1 -3.01 -4.81 -8.40
N LYS A 2 -2.32 -5.94 -8.50
CA LYS A 2 -1.38 -6.21 -9.61
C LYS A 2 -2.09 -7.00 -10.73
N PRO A 3 -1.85 -6.69 -12.02
CA PRO A 3 -2.56 -7.33 -13.13
C PRO A 3 -2.37 -8.85 -13.24
N ASN A 4 -1.25 -9.39 -12.74
CA ASN A 4 -0.97 -10.83 -12.76
C ASN A 4 -1.44 -11.59 -11.51
N VAL A 5 -2.21 -10.96 -10.64
CA VAL A 5 -2.94 -11.68 -9.60
C VAL A 5 -4.08 -12.40 -10.29
N ARG A 6 -4.17 -13.72 -10.14
CA ARG A 6 -5.14 -14.57 -10.86
C ARG A 6 -6.56 -14.00 -10.91
N GLN A 7 -7.10 -13.55 -9.78
CA GLN A 7 -8.44 -12.97 -9.71
C GLN A 7 -8.58 -11.67 -10.53
N GLU A 8 -7.55 -10.83 -10.55
CA GLU A 8 -7.52 -9.60 -11.33
C GLU A 8 -7.41 -9.90 -12.83
N GLU A 9 -6.49 -10.80 -13.20
CA GLU A 9 -6.26 -11.21 -14.59
C GLU A 9 -7.52 -11.85 -15.21
N GLU A 10 -8.15 -12.77 -14.49
CA GLU A 10 -9.42 -13.38 -14.91
C GLU A 10 -10.52 -12.32 -15.07
N GLY A 11 -10.62 -11.35 -14.14
CA GLY A 11 -11.59 -10.26 -14.21
C GLY A 11 -11.37 -9.33 -15.41
N ILE A 12 -10.12 -8.98 -15.69
CA ILE A 12 -9.73 -8.16 -16.86
C ILE A 12 -10.09 -8.89 -18.15
N HIS A 13 -9.81 -10.20 -18.25
CA HIS A 13 -10.16 -10.96 -19.46
C HIS A 13 -11.67 -11.09 -19.68
N GLN A 14 -12.46 -11.22 -18.62
CA GLN A 14 -13.92 -11.28 -18.70
C GLN A 14 -14.56 -10.00 -19.24
N THR A 15 -13.91 -8.85 -19.06
CA THR A 15 -14.38 -7.56 -19.58
C THR A 15 -13.89 -7.27 -21.00
N GLY A 16 -13.16 -8.23 -21.61
CA GLY A 16 -12.55 -8.08 -22.93
C GLY A 16 -11.17 -7.42 -22.92
N GLY A 17 -10.67 -7.04 -21.74
CA GLY A 17 -9.35 -6.46 -21.56
C GLY A 17 -8.22 -7.48 -21.64
N ARG A 18 -6.99 -6.97 -21.69
CA ARG A 18 -5.76 -7.75 -21.86
C ARG A 18 -4.74 -7.40 -20.81
N VAL A 19 -4.16 -8.43 -20.20
CA VAL A 19 -2.91 -8.32 -19.45
C VAL A 19 -1.76 -8.70 -20.37
N THR A 20 -0.77 -7.83 -20.48
CA THR A 20 0.44 -8.05 -21.26
C THR A 20 1.67 -8.02 -20.36
N LYS A 21 2.63 -8.87 -20.69
CA LYS A 21 3.93 -8.90 -20.01
C LYS A 21 5.01 -9.15 -21.06
N TYR A 22 5.86 -8.16 -21.28
CA TYR A 22 7.09 -8.35 -22.05
C TYR A 22 8.16 -8.99 -21.18
N LYS A 23 9.22 -9.54 -21.80
CA LYS A 23 10.28 -10.24 -21.08
C LYS A 23 10.91 -9.30 -20.04
N ASP A 24 10.98 -9.78 -18.79
CA ASP A 24 11.51 -9.06 -17.63
C ASP A 24 10.76 -7.78 -17.21
N ASP A 25 9.57 -7.54 -17.78
CA ASP A 25 8.73 -6.38 -17.48
C ASP A 25 7.64 -6.67 -16.42
N ILE A 26 7.08 -5.61 -15.85
CA ILE A 26 5.92 -5.66 -14.97
C ILE A 26 4.67 -5.93 -15.85
N PRO A 27 3.70 -6.74 -15.40
CA PRO A 27 2.43 -6.93 -16.10
C PRO A 27 1.65 -5.61 -16.22
N HIS A 28 1.16 -5.31 -17.42
CA HIS A 28 0.35 -4.13 -17.71
C HIS A 28 -1.04 -4.50 -18.24
N VAL A 29 -2.06 -3.72 -17.90
CA VAL A 29 -3.40 -3.77 -18.49
C VAL A 29 -3.44 -2.85 -19.70
N GLU A 30 -3.95 -3.34 -20.83
CA GLU A 30 -4.01 -2.61 -22.10
C GLU A 30 -2.66 -2.00 -22.54
N ASN A 31 -1.53 -2.63 -22.18
CA ASN A 31 -0.17 -2.10 -22.35
C ASN A 31 0.07 -0.72 -21.72
N GLN A 32 -0.76 -0.28 -20.78
CA GLN A 32 -0.76 1.07 -20.24
C GLN A 32 -0.54 1.11 -18.73
N LEU A 33 -1.28 0.31 -17.95
CA LEU A 33 -1.26 0.42 -16.48
C LEU A 33 -0.68 -0.81 -15.80
N ALA A 34 0.30 -0.61 -14.91
CA ALA A 34 0.86 -1.67 -14.06
C ALA A 34 -0.04 -2.05 -12.85
N VAL A 35 -1.31 -1.60 -12.85
CA VAL A 35 -2.32 -1.86 -11.83
C VAL A 35 -3.63 -2.29 -12.49
N SER A 36 -4.40 -3.13 -11.79
CA SER A 36 -5.69 -3.63 -12.29
C SER A 36 -6.90 -2.83 -11.80
N ARG A 37 -6.71 -1.93 -10.84
CA ARG A 37 -7.77 -1.10 -10.25
C ARG A 37 -7.21 0.29 -9.98
N ALA A 38 -7.98 1.31 -10.34
CA ALA A 38 -7.60 2.71 -10.17
C ALA A 38 -8.83 3.60 -9.99
N LEU A 39 -8.65 4.73 -9.31
CA LEU A 39 -9.61 5.82 -9.33
C LEU A 39 -9.27 6.76 -10.48
N ASP A 40 -10.28 7.33 -11.12
CA ASP A 40 -10.14 8.41 -12.11
C ASP A 40 -9.18 8.15 -13.29
N ASP A 41 -9.01 6.88 -13.69
CA ASP A 41 -8.32 6.55 -14.93
C ASP A 41 -9.32 6.47 -16.09
N TYR A 42 -9.48 7.57 -16.81
CA TYR A 42 -10.39 7.68 -17.96
C TYR A 42 -9.77 7.21 -19.28
N SER A 43 -8.50 6.80 -19.27
CA SER A 43 -7.78 6.36 -20.48
C SER A 43 -8.13 4.93 -20.89
N ILE A 44 -8.56 4.11 -19.93
CA ILE A 44 -9.01 2.74 -20.11
C ILE A 44 -10.48 2.66 -19.67
N ASP A 45 -11.26 1.78 -20.31
CA ASP A 45 -12.64 1.55 -19.89
C ASP A 45 -12.71 1.15 -18.41
N LYS A 46 -13.56 1.82 -17.64
CA LYS A 46 -13.82 1.54 -16.21
C LYS A 46 -14.28 0.10 -15.94
N HIS A 47 -14.78 -0.60 -16.95
CA HIS A 47 -15.11 -2.02 -16.86
C HIS A 47 -13.84 -2.90 -16.86
N ILE A 48 -12.76 -2.46 -17.52
CA ILE A 48 -11.47 -3.14 -17.55
C ILE A 48 -10.64 -2.76 -16.31
N ILE A 49 -10.61 -1.47 -15.94
CA ILE A 49 -9.94 -0.94 -14.75
C ILE A 49 -10.98 -0.34 -13.81
N PRO A 50 -11.57 -1.15 -12.91
CA PRO A 50 -12.62 -0.66 -12.03
C PRO A 50 -12.07 0.08 -10.81
N ALA A 51 -12.83 1.07 -10.36
CA ALA A 51 -12.65 1.78 -9.09
C ALA A 51 -13.22 0.98 -7.89
N LEU A 52 -12.86 -0.31 -7.78
CA LEU A 52 -13.41 -1.22 -6.77
C LEU A 52 -12.41 -1.50 -5.64
N PRO A 53 -12.68 -1.03 -4.41
CA PRO A 53 -11.81 -1.31 -3.27
C PRO A 53 -12.02 -2.72 -2.72
N ASP A 54 -10.97 -3.28 -2.11
CA ASP A 54 -11.16 -4.37 -1.16
C ASP A 54 -11.47 -3.78 0.21
N ILE A 55 -12.55 -4.24 0.83
CA ILE A 55 -12.99 -3.79 2.15
C ILE A 55 -12.75 -4.93 3.13
N ILE A 56 -11.84 -4.71 4.08
CA ILE A 56 -11.59 -5.65 5.16
C ILE A 56 -11.83 -4.94 6.48
N GLN A 57 -12.68 -5.52 7.33
CA GLN A 57 -13.02 -4.97 8.64
C GLN A 57 -12.29 -5.74 9.74
N TYR A 58 -11.62 -5.00 10.61
CA TYR A 58 -10.98 -5.55 11.81
C TYR A 58 -11.59 -4.93 13.06
N SER A 59 -11.83 -5.75 14.08
CA SER A 59 -12.14 -5.23 15.41
C SER A 59 -10.86 -4.70 16.05
N LYS A 60 -10.87 -3.45 16.51
CA LYS A 60 -9.71 -2.84 17.16
C LYS A 60 -9.35 -3.62 18.43
N GLN A 61 -8.17 -4.21 18.44
CA GLN A 61 -7.58 -4.81 19.64
C GLN A 61 -6.79 -3.75 20.42
N SER A 62 -6.71 -3.88 21.74
CA SER A 62 -5.91 -3.00 22.60
C SER A 62 -4.41 -3.07 22.29
N SER A 63 -3.94 -4.19 21.74
CA SER A 63 -2.57 -4.42 21.29
C SER A 63 -2.19 -3.63 20.03
N VAL A 64 -3.17 -3.15 19.24
CA VAL A 64 -2.91 -2.43 17.99
C VAL A 64 -2.80 -0.94 18.28
N ALA A 65 -1.57 -0.43 18.29
CA ALA A 65 -1.27 0.97 18.60
C ALA A 65 -1.11 1.86 17.36
N TYR A 66 -0.80 1.28 16.19
CA TYR A 66 -0.48 2.04 14.99
C TYR A 66 -1.05 1.38 13.74
N ILE A 67 -1.38 2.22 12.76
CA ILE A 67 -1.58 1.81 11.36
C ILE A 67 -0.50 2.52 10.55
N ILE A 68 0.21 1.76 9.71
CA ILE A 68 1.18 2.31 8.78
C ILE A 68 0.65 2.10 7.37
N LEU A 69 0.51 3.19 6.64
CA LEU A 69 0.16 3.21 5.22
C LEU A 69 1.42 3.61 4.45
N ALA A 70 1.61 3.03 3.27
CA ALA A 70 2.69 3.41 2.39
C ALA A 70 2.34 3.19 0.92
N CYS A 71 2.90 4.00 0.03
CA CYS A 71 2.78 3.83 -1.42
C CYS A 71 3.75 2.77 -1.96
N TYR A 72 3.69 2.51 -3.27
CA TYR A 72 4.46 1.46 -3.93
C TYR A 72 5.97 1.64 -3.82
N GLY A 73 6.50 2.86 -3.95
CA GLY A 73 7.93 3.19 -3.78
C GLY A 73 8.52 2.93 -2.39
N ILE A 74 7.72 2.44 -1.45
CA ILE A 74 8.21 1.89 -0.18
C ILE A 74 8.21 0.37 -0.27
N TRP A 75 7.06 -0.21 -0.65
CA TRP A 75 6.86 -1.66 -0.70
C TRP A 75 7.67 -2.38 -1.78
N ASP A 76 8.25 -1.65 -2.72
CA ASP A 76 9.18 -2.17 -3.73
C ASP A 76 10.54 -2.59 -3.12
N VAL A 77 10.99 -1.91 -2.06
CA VAL A 77 12.30 -2.12 -1.43
C VAL A 77 12.24 -2.68 -0.01
N ILE A 78 11.11 -2.52 0.70
CA ILE A 78 10.93 -3.01 2.07
C ILE A 78 9.68 -3.87 2.22
N ASN A 79 9.79 -4.99 2.95
CA ASN A 79 8.64 -5.85 3.25
C ASN A 79 7.92 -5.45 4.55
N ASN A 80 6.71 -6.00 4.74
CA ASN A 80 5.85 -5.75 5.91
C ASN A 80 6.58 -5.87 7.25
N GLN A 81 7.36 -6.95 7.43
CA GLN A 81 8.03 -7.22 8.69
C GLN A 81 9.20 -6.26 8.93
N GLN A 82 9.99 -5.98 7.89
CA GLN A 82 11.10 -5.03 7.95
C GLN A 82 10.59 -3.63 8.31
N LEU A 83 9.54 -3.16 7.65
CA LEU A 83 8.95 -1.85 7.91
C LEU A 83 8.37 -1.76 9.33
N ALA A 84 7.62 -2.77 9.77
CA ALA A 84 7.08 -2.80 11.13
C ALA A 84 8.19 -2.80 12.20
N THR A 85 9.24 -3.60 11.97
CA THR A 85 10.40 -3.69 12.87
C THR A 85 11.17 -2.36 12.92
N PHE A 86 11.34 -1.70 11.78
CA PHE A 86 12.01 -0.41 11.70
C PHE A 86 11.28 0.66 12.52
N VAL A 87 9.97 0.80 12.30
CA VAL A 87 9.15 1.79 13.01
C VAL A 87 9.10 1.49 14.51
N PHE A 88 8.94 0.22 14.89
CA PHE A 88 8.88 -0.17 16.30
C PHE A 88 10.21 0.06 17.03
N SER A 89 11.33 -0.33 16.43
CA SER A 89 12.67 -0.17 17.02
C SER A 89 13.07 1.31 17.18
N ASN A 90 12.81 2.13 16.16
CA ASN A 90 13.15 3.56 16.22
C ASN A 90 12.23 4.35 17.16
N LYS A 91 11.00 3.88 17.39
CA LYS A 91 10.11 4.47 18.40
C LYS A 91 10.68 4.35 19.82
N ILE A 92 11.39 3.26 20.13
CA ILE A 92 12.06 3.10 21.44
C ILE A 92 13.05 4.25 21.67
N LEU A 93 13.63 4.79 20.59
CA LEU A 93 14.64 5.85 20.62
C LEU A 93 14.05 7.26 20.51
N SER A 94 12.94 7.44 19.77
CA SER A 94 12.28 8.74 19.57
C SER A 94 10.77 8.60 19.52
N ASN A 95 10.05 9.44 20.26
CA ASN A 95 8.59 9.50 20.22
C ASN A 95 8.04 10.41 19.10
N ILE A 96 8.92 11.04 18.30
CA ILE A 96 8.52 11.97 17.24
C ILE A 96 8.39 11.20 15.92
N LEU A 97 7.15 10.88 15.53
CA LEU A 97 6.86 10.07 14.33
C LEU A 97 7.46 10.65 13.04
N GLN A 98 7.52 11.98 12.91
CA GLN A 98 8.10 12.64 11.74
C GLN A 98 9.58 12.26 11.54
N HIS A 99 10.35 12.13 12.62
CA HIS A 99 11.75 11.72 12.52
C HIS A 99 11.86 10.26 12.08
N ILE A 100 11.03 9.37 12.66
CA ILE A 100 11.01 7.96 12.27
C ILE A 100 10.65 7.80 10.79
N VAL A 101 9.67 8.56 10.30
CA VAL A 101 9.30 8.57 8.88
C VAL A 101 10.46 9.07 8.04
N SER A 102 11.11 10.18 8.40
CA SER A 102 12.28 10.69 7.67
C SER A 102 13.39 9.65 7.55
N GLN A 103 13.71 8.97 8.65
CA GLN A 103 14.74 7.92 8.64
C GLN A 103 14.33 6.72 7.79
N LEU A 104 13.05 6.33 7.81
CA LEU A 104 12.55 5.25 6.96
C LEU A 104 12.70 5.60 5.47
N LEU A 105 12.38 6.85 5.10
CA LEU A 105 12.54 7.33 3.73
C LEU A 105 14.02 7.32 3.32
N ASP A 106 14.93 7.72 4.20
CA ASP A 106 16.37 7.65 3.94
C ASP A 106 16.86 6.21 3.74
N GLU A 107 16.33 5.24 4.50
CA GLU A 107 16.64 3.82 4.29
C GLU A 107 16.10 3.31 2.94
N CYS A 108 14.87 3.68 2.56
CA CYS A 108 14.33 3.32 1.26
C CYS A 108 15.16 3.92 0.10
N LEU A 109 15.66 5.16 0.23
CA LEU A 109 16.58 5.76 -0.75
C LEU A 109 17.89 4.99 -0.86
N LYS A 110 18.46 4.51 0.25
CA LYS A 110 19.67 3.67 0.24
C LYS A 110 19.46 2.33 -0.44
N LEU A 111 18.21 1.84 -0.45
CA LEU A 111 17.81 0.64 -1.19
C LEU A 111 17.47 0.92 -2.66
N GLU A 112 17.75 2.15 -3.13
CA GLU A 112 17.66 2.56 -4.53
C GLU A 112 16.23 2.51 -5.11
N THR A 113 15.21 2.82 -4.30
CA THR A 113 13.88 3.11 -4.87
C THR A 113 13.95 4.35 -5.77
N MET A 114 13.28 4.28 -6.91
CA MET A 114 13.25 5.33 -7.93
C MET A 114 11.85 5.97 -8.05
N ASP A 115 10.92 5.57 -7.19
CA ASP A 115 9.52 6.03 -7.20
C ASP A 115 9.28 7.08 -6.10
N ASN A 116 8.17 7.80 -6.21
CA ASN A 116 7.71 8.69 -5.17
C ASN A 116 7.37 7.91 -3.90
N MET A 117 7.76 8.47 -2.76
CA MET A 117 7.55 7.85 -1.46
C MET A 117 6.60 8.65 -0.58
N SER A 118 5.72 7.95 0.14
CA SER A 118 4.80 8.52 1.12
C SER A 118 4.45 7.46 2.15
N VAL A 119 4.62 7.79 3.45
CA VAL A 119 4.34 6.87 4.57
C VAL A 119 3.55 7.57 5.69
N PRO A 120 2.21 7.63 5.60
CA PRO A 120 1.38 8.06 6.71
C PRO A 120 1.42 7.04 7.87
N ILE A 121 1.69 7.52 9.09
CA ILE A 121 1.59 6.71 10.31
C ILE A 121 0.48 7.29 11.19
N VAL A 122 -0.52 6.47 11.49
CA VAL A 122 -1.66 6.83 12.34
C VAL A 122 -1.50 6.16 13.69
N LYS A 123 -1.44 6.96 14.76
CA LYS A 123 -1.47 6.47 16.14
C LYS A 123 -2.91 6.26 16.57
N LEU A 124 -3.22 5.05 17.02
CA LEU A 124 -4.53 4.69 17.56
C LEU A 124 -4.54 4.87 19.08
N TYR A 125 -5.53 5.58 19.59
CA TYR A 125 -5.74 5.75 21.03
C TYR A 125 -6.73 4.71 21.55
N ILE A 126 -6.53 4.28 22.80
CA ILE A 126 -7.57 3.61 23.56
C ILE A 126 -8.32 4.72 24.29
N PHE A 127 -9.57 4.95 23.89
CA PHE A 127 -10.48 5.73 24.71
C PHE A 127 -11.08 4.75 25.71
N GLU A 128 -10.75 4.92 27.00
CA GLU A 128 -11.56 4.31 28.04
C GLU A 128 -12.98 4.88 27.92
N LYS A 129 -13.99 3.99 27.95
CA LYS A 129 -15.38 4.44 28.00
C LYS A 129 -15.53 5.31 29.24
N ILE A 130 -15.67 6.62 29.05
CA ILE A 130 -16.12 7.51 30.10
C ILE A 130 -17.60 7.17 30.30
N TYR A 131 -17.90 6.40 31.33
CA TYR A 131 -19.27 6.22 31.78
C TYR A 131 -19.70 7.52 32.44
N PHE A 132 -20.63 8.25 31.81
CA PHE A 132 -21.37 9.30 32.50
C PHE A 132 -22.31 8.62 33.50
N ILE A 133 -22.12 8.93 34.78
CA ILE A 133 -22.98 8.53 35.90
C ILE A 133 -24.20 9.44 35.91
#